data_AF-A0A1I7I8Z2-F1
#
_entry.id   AF-A0A1I7I8Z2-F1
#
_cell.length_a   1.000
_cell.length_b   1.000
_cell.length_c   1.000
_cell.angle_alpha   90.00
_cell.angle_beta   90.00
_cell.angle_gamma   90.00
#
_symmetry.space_group_name_H-M   'P 1'
#
loop_
_entity.id
_entity.type
_entity.pdbx_description
1 polymer ?
#
loop_
_entity_poly.entity_id
_entity_poly.type
_entity_poly.pdbx_seq_one_letter_code
_entity_poly.pdbx_strand_id
1 'polypeptide(L)'
;MKEKYRSVIRQKIIDAQAQALPQLTLRDVWRPLVPNKALAIIGIRQAGKSSFMWQLLAEYVQQGIPREGLLYFSFEDERLLGMQAEDLELVLEEFYQLNPQWRD
;
A
#
# COMPACT_ATOMS: atom_id res chain seq x y z
N MET A 1 -7.50 -21.06 -8.00
CA MET A 1 -7.93 -19.87 -7.23
C MET A 1 -6.80 -18.87 -7.05
N LYS A 2 -5.62 -19.27 -6.55
CA LYS A 2 -4.45 -18.38 -6.37
C LYS A 2 -4.04 -17.59 -7.62
N GLU A 3 -4.06 -18.22 -8.80
CA GLU A 3 -3.77 -17.54 -10.08
C GLU A 3 -4.70 -16.35 -10.39
N LYS A 4 -5.97 -16.40 -9.93
CA LYS A 4 -6.90 -15.27 -10.09
C LYS A 4 -6.47 -14.08 -9.24
N TYR A 5 -5.98 -14.30 -8.02
CA TYR A 5 -5.55 -13.22 -7.14
C TYR A 5 -4.26 -12.57 -7.65
N ARG A 6 -3.32 -13.34 -8.19
CA ARG A 6 -2.06 -12.80 -8.74
C ARG A 6 -2.29 -11.70 -9.77
N SER A 7 -3.16 -11.92 -10.75
CA SER A 7 -3.44 -10.92 -11.79
C SER A 7 -4.08 -9.66 -11.23
N VAL A 8 -5.03 -9.81 -10.30
CA VAL A 8 -5.69 -8.68 -9.63
C VAL A 8 -4.70 -7.90 -8.76
N ILE A 9 -3.89 -8.60 -7.96
CA ILE A 9 -2.87 -8.01 -7.10
C ILE A 9 -1.87 -7.22 -7.93
N ARG A 10 -1.29 -7.85 -8.97
CA ARG A 10 -0.35 -7.23 -9.89
C ARG A 10 -0.93 -5.96 -10.52
N GLN A 11 -2.16 -6.03 -11.03
CA GLN A 11 -2.82 -4.87 -11.61
C GLN A 11 -2.96 -3.73 -10.58
N LYS A 12 -3.42 -4.04 -9.35
CA LYS A 12 -3.60 -3.05 -8.30
C LYS A 12 -2.29 -2.38 -7.87
N ILE A 13 -1.18 -3.13 -7.84
CA ILE A 13 0.15 -2.59 -7.51
C ILE A 13 0.58 -1.62 -8.61
N ILE A 14 0.49 -2.03 -9.88
CA ILE A 14 0.83 -1.19 -11.04
C ILE A 14 -0.02 0.09 -11.05
N ASP A 15 -1.33 -0.04 -10.89
CA ASP A 15 -2.26 1.09 -10.87
C ASP A 15 -1.91 2.06 -9.74
N ALA A 16 -1.65 1.56 -8.54
CA ALA A 16 -1.30 2.39 -7.39
C ALA A 16 0.03 3.11 -7.61
N GLN A 17 1.04 2.44 -8.17
CA GLN A 17 2.35 3.02 -8.47
C GLN A 17 2.27 4.07 -9.59
N ALA A 18 1.44 3.85 -10.62
CA ALA A 18 1.23 4.81 -11.70
C ALA A 18 0.35 6.02 -11.30
N GLN A 19 -0.47 5.86 -10.27
CA GLN A 19 -1.37 6.91 -9.81
C GLN A 19 -0.60 8.12 -9.25
N ALA A 20 -0.95 9.31 -9.76
CA ALA A 20 -0.47 10.57 -9.21
C ALA A 20 -0.90 10.72 -7.74
N LEU A 21 0.03 11.16 -6.90
CA LEU A 21 -0.25 11.40 -5.48
C LEU A 21 -1.26 12.56 -5.35
N PRO A 22 -2.37 12.36 -4.62
CA PRO A 22 -3.38 13.40 -4.46
C PRO A 22 -2.84 14.55 -3.61
N GLN A 23 -3.22 15.79 -3.97
CA GLN A 23 -3.00 16.94 -3.10
C GLN A 23 -4.04 16.92 -1.98
N LEU A 24 -3.58 16.80 -0.73
CA LEU A 24 -4.43 16.63 0.44
C LEU A 24 -4.00 17.61 1.54
N THR A 25 -4.97 18.13 2.30
CA THR A 25 -4.70 18.94 3.49
C THR A 25 -3.93 18.13 4.52
N LEU A 26 -2.70 18.53 4.84
CA LEU A 26 -1.83 17.82 5.77
C LEU A 26 -2.53 17.57 7.11
N ARG A 27 -2.47 16.32 7.56
CA ARG A 27 -3.01 15.94 8.87
C ARG A 27 -1.95 16.20 9.94
N ASP A 28 -2.27 17.10 10.86
CA ASP A 28 -1.40 17.39 12.01
C ASP A 28 -1.49 16.27 13.06
N VAL A 29 -0.65 15.25 12.89
CA VAL A 29 -0.59 14.08 13.75
C VAL A 29 0.87 13.68 13.97
N TRP A 30 1.26 13.62 15.24
CA TRP A 30 2.52 13.00 15.63
C TRP A 30 2.46 11.49 15.41
N ARG A 31 3.49 10.95 14.75
CA ARG A 31 3.64 9.52 14.45
C ARG A 31 4.99 9.03 14.99
N PRO A 32 5.02 8.10 15.95
CA PRO A 32 6.28 7.51 16.39
C PRO A 32 6.81 6.53 15.33
N LEU A 33 7.97 6.84 14.73
CA LEU A 33 8.75 5.89 13.93
C LEU A 33 9.48 4.95 14.88
N VAL A 34 8.87 3.78 15.14
CA VAL A 34 9.50 2.72 15.92
C VAL A 34 10.08 1.69 14.95
N PRO A 35 11.41 1.49 14.92
CA PRO A 35 12.03 0.51 14.03
C PRO A 35 11.41 -0.89 14.23
N ASN A 36 11.23 -1.62 13.13
CA ASN A 36 10.67 -2.98 13.11
C ASN A 36 9.27 -3.10 13.73
N LYS A 37 8.47 -2.03 13.72
CA LYS A 37 7.06 -2.04 14.13
C LYS A 37 6.16 -1.49 13.05
N ALA A 38 5.01 -2.12 12.88
CA ALA A 38 3.94 -1.60 12.04
C ALA A 38 3.24 -0.43 12.75
N LEU A 39 3.00 0.65 11.99
CA LEU A 39 2.11 1.73 12.41
C LEU A 39 0.66 1.37 12.06
N ALA A 40 -0.21 1.32 13.05
CA ALA A 40 -1.64 1.08 12.85
C ALA A 40 -2.43 2.40 12.87
N ILE A 41 -3.12 2.71 11.76
CA ILE A 41 -4.01 3.88 11.65
C ILE A 41 -5.45 3.41 11.87
N ILE A 42 -6.05 3.74 13.02
CA ILE A 42 -7.40 3.32 13.42
C ILE A 42 -8.40 4.49 13.40
N GLY A 43 -9.69 4.16 13.38
CA GLY A 43 -10.78 5.14 13.50
C GLY A 43 -12.01 4.82 12.66
N ILE A 44 -13.08 5.59 12.86
CA ILE A 44 -14.37 5.40 12.21
C ILE A 44 -14.30 5.50 10.67
N ARG A 45 -15.30 4.94 9.99
CA ARG A 45 -15.46 5.06 8.53
C ARG A 45 -15.44 6.54 8.11
N GLN A 46 -14.82 6.84 6.98
CA GLN A 46 -14.68 8.20 6.43
C GLN A 46 -13.88 9.22 7.29
N ALA A 47 -13.15 8.79 8.33
CA ALA A 47 -12.24 9.67 9.10
C ALA A 47 -10.91 10.02 8.38
N GLY A 48 -10.85 9.92 7.05
CA GLY A 48 -9.66 10.26 6.27
C GLY A 48 -8.45 9.34 6.46
N LYS A 49 -8.65 8.08 6.89
CA LYS A 49 -7.55 7.11 7.10
C LYS A 49 -6.77 6.83 5.81
N SER A 50 -7.46 6.52 4.72
CA SER A 50 -6.81 6.28 3.42
C SER A 50 -6.14 7.55 2.89
N SER A 51 -6.75 8.72 3.07
CA SER A 51 -6.13 10.01 2.75
C SER A 51 -4.82 10.22 3.51
N PHE A 52 -4.78 9.85 4.80
CA PHE A 52 -3.56 9.92 5.60
C PHE A 52 -2.48 8.92 5.15
N MET A 53 -2.86 7.72 4.70
CA MET A 53 -1.92 6.79 4.07
C MET A 53 -1.33 7.36 2.77
N TRP A 54 -2.15 8.01 1.94
CA TRP A 54 -1.65 8.71 0.74
C TRP A 54 -0.69 9.87 1.07
N GLN A 55 -0.93 10.58 2.18
CA GLN A 55 0.01 11.59 2.68
C GLN A 55 1.34 10.97 3.10
N LEU A 56 1.33 9.84 3.81
CA LEU A 56 2.55 9.10 4.14
C LEU A 56 3.34 8.72 2.88
N LEU A 57 2.65 8.21 1.85
CA LEU A 57 3.29 7.90 0.59
C LEU A 57 3.95 9.14 -0.03
N ALA A 58 3.26 10.29 -0.03
CA ALA A 58 3.81 11.53 -0.56
C ALA A 58 5.01 12.03 0.24
N GLU A 59 4.99 11.92 1.57
CA GLU A 59 6.12 12.23 2.44
C GLU A 59 7.35 11.37 2.09
N TYR A 60 7.18 10.06 1.88
CA TYR A 60 8.28 9.17 1.49
C TYR A 60 8.84 9.47 0.10
N VAL A 61 7.99 9.80 -0.87
CA VAL A 61 8.44 10.24 -2.20
C VAL A 61 9.26 11.53 -2.10
N GLN A 62 8.82 12.49 -1.29
CA GLN A 62 9.57 13.74 -1.07
C GLN A 62 10.94 13.51 -0.40
N GLN A 63 11.07 12.43 0.39
CA GLN A 63 12.34 11.99 0.98
C GLN A 63 13.25 11.24 -0.01
N GLY A 64 12.82 11.06 -1.26
CA GLY A 64 13.61 10.45 -2.33
C GLY A 64 13.37 8.96 -2.54
N ILE A 65 12.38 8.35 -1.86
CA ILE A 65 12.00 6.97 -2.14
C ILE A 65 11.22 6.94 -3.46
N PRO A 66 11.69 6.20 -4.49
CA PRO A 66 11.00 6.15 -5.77
C PRO A 66 9.68 5.40 -5.62
N ARG A 67 8.74 5.68 -6.53
CA ARG A 67 7.34 5.23 -6.40
C ARG A 67 7.22 3.69 -6.43
N GLU A 68 8.13 3.04 -7.14
CA GLU A 68 8.33 1.60 -7.27
C GLU A 68 8.64 0.93 -5.93
N GLY A 69 9.29 1.64 -5.00
CA GLY A 69 9.60 1.15 -3.66
C GLY A 69 8.45 1.27 -2.66
N LEU A 70 7.34 1.90 -3.05
CA LEU A 70 6.22 2.21 -2.16
C LEU A 70 4.97 1.41 -2.52
N LEU A 71 4.75 0.32 -1.78
CA LEU A 71 3.54 -0.49 -1.90
C LEU A 71 2.34 0.19 -1.20
N TYR A 72 1.30 0.51 -1.98
CA TYR A 72 -0.03 0.80 -1.46
C TYR A 72 -1.00 -0.25 -1.97
N PHE A 73 -1.73 -0.88 -1.05
CA PHE A 73 -2.66 -1.96 -1.39
C PHE A 73 -3.94 -1.83 -0.58
N SER A 74 -5.08 -1.81 -1.27
CA SER A 74 -6.41 -1.85 -0.65
C SER A 74 -7.07 -3.19 -0.89
N PHE A 75 -7.54 -3.82 0.19
CA PHE A 75 -8.29 -5.08 0.17
C PHE A 75 -9.79 -4.90 -0.11
N GLU A 76 -10.27 -3.68 -0.37
CA GLU A 76 -11.71 -3.40 -0.60
C GLU A 76 -12.22 -3.84 -1.99
N ASP A 77 -11.36 -4.41 -2.82
CA ASP A 77 -11.71 -4.88 -4.16
C ASP A 77 -12.54 -6.16 -4.12
N GLU A 78 -13.75 -6.14 -4.67
CA GLU A 78 -14.65 -7.30 -4.69
C GLU A 78 -14.02 -8.54 -5.35
N ARG A 79 -13.06 -8.36 -6.25
CA ARG A 79 -12.37 -9.48 -6.91
C ARG A 79 -11.46 -10.26 -5.95
N LEU A 80 -11.11 -9.67 -4.80
CA LEU A 80 -10.34 -10.29 -3.71
C LEU A 80 -11.25 -10.98 -2.66
N LEU A 81 -12.57 -10.97 -2.83
CA LEU A 81 -13.47 -11.67 -1.92
C LEU A 81 -13.06 -13.15 -1.76
N GLY A 82 -13.09 -13.62 -0.51
CA GLY A 82 -12.70 -14.97 -0.13
C GLY A 82 -11.21 -15.21 0.09
N MET A 83 -10.35 -14.21 -0.15
CA MET A 83 -8.91 -14.29 0.12
C MET A 83 -8.67 -14.57 1.62
N GLN A 84 -7.80 -15.54 1.92
CA GLN A 84 -7.47 -15.92 3.29
C GLN A 84 -6.12 -15.34 3.73
N ALA A 85 -5.79 -15.50 5.01
CA ALA A 85 -4.52 -15.02 5.57
C ALA A 85 -3.31 -15.64 4.84
N GLU A 86 -3.41 -16.91 4.47
CA GLU A 86 -2.37 -17.66 3.76
C GLU A 86 -2.15 -17.16 2.33
N ASP A 87 -3.11 -16.41 1.77
CA ASP A 87 -2.99 -15.82 0.44
C ASP A 87 -2.31 -14.44 0.48
N LEU A 88 -2.15 -13.81 1.66
CA LEU A 88 -1.59 -12.46 1.79
C LEU A 88 -0.12 -12.38 1.33
N GLU A 89 0.61 -13.51 1.40
CA GLU A 89 1.97 -13.62 0.88
C GLU A 89 2.05 -13.29 -0.62
N LEU A 90 0.98 -13.57 -1.38
CA LEU A 90 0.89 -13.23 -2.80
C LEU A 90 1.06 -11.72 -3.06
N VAL A 91 0.65 -10.86 -2.12
CA VAL A 91 0.81 -9.40 -2.26
C VAL A 91 2.29 -9.02 -2.29
N LEU A 92 3.09 -9.62 -1.40
CA LEU A 92 4.52 -9.37 -1.32
C LEU A 92 5.28 -10.02 -2.47
N GLU A 93 4.94 -11.25 -2.84
CA GLU A 93 5.54 -11.94 -3.99
C GLU A 93 5.37 -11.13 -5.27
N GLU A 94 4.15 -10.66 -5.56
CA GLU A 94 3.88 -9.88 -6.76
C GLU A 94 4.56 -8.51 -6.72
N PHE A 95 4.63 -7.87 -5.54
CA PHE A 95 5.36 -6.62 -5.37
C PHE A 95 6.85 -6.77 -5.69
N TYR A 96 7.52 -7.80 -5.15
CA TYR A 96 8.94 -8.05 -5.42
C TYR A 96 9.21 -8.60 -6.81
N GLN A 97 8.25 -9.31 -7.43
CA GLN A 97 8.37 -9.71 -8.82
C GLN A 97 8.35 -8.50 -9.76
N LEU A 98 7.52 -7.50 -9.48
CA LEU A 98 7.46 -6.24 -10.23
C LEU A 98 8.66 -5.33 -9.93
N ASN A 99 9.18 -5.36 -8.69
CA ASN A 99 10.22 -4.45 -8.22
C ASN A 99 11.37 -5.22 -7.53
N PRO A 100 12.18 -6.01 -8.26
CA PRO A 100 13.17 -6.92 -7.67
C PRO A 100 14.22 -6.25 -6.79
N GLN A 101 14.52 -4.98 -7.04
CA GLN A 101 15.49 -4.18 -6.31
C GLN A 101 15.10 -3.86 -4.86
N TRP A 102 13.86 -4.15 -4.46
CA TRP A 102 13.33 -3.88 -3.11
C TRP A 102 13.21 -5.11 -2.23
N ARG A 103 13.67 -6.28 -2.69
CA ARG A 103 13.53 -7.55 -1.97
C ARG A 103 14.52 -7.73 -0.81
N ASP A 104 15.68 -7.09 -0.89
CA ASP A 104 16.84 -7.32 -0.02
C ASP A 104 17.20 -6.09 0.83
#